data_AF-A0A094CCI3-F1
#
_entry.id   AF-A0A094CCI3-F1
#
_cell.length_a   1.000
_cell.length_b   1.000
_cell.length_c   1.000
_cell.angle_alpha   90.00
_cell.angle_beta   90.00
_cell.angle_gamma   90.00
#
_symmetry.space_group_name_H-M   'P 1'
#
loop_
_entity.id
_entity.type
_entity.pdbx_description
1 polymer ?
#
loop_
_entity_poly.entity_id
_entity_poly.type
_entity_poly.pdbx_seq_one_letter_code
_entity_poly.pdbx_strand_id
1 'polypeptide(L)'
;PTTPTTAAHVDSSSSSQTSHKHEAHDACLPHSSRHSHGDFSYPPGGASHLSHGAHHSSNEHLAAQLTSIFILEFGVIFHSIFIGLTLAVAGEEFVVLYIVLVFHQTFEGLGLGSRLATTPWPASKGWLPWVLGALYGISTPVSIAVGLGIRETLSTDGYAMLLVNGIFDSISAGILIYTGLVELMAHEFMFNQEMRRSRISVVLGAFGCMVLGAGLMALLGKWA
;
A
#
# COMPACT_ATOMS: atom_id res chain seq x y z
N PRO A 1 17.50 -42.83 -59.47
CA PRO A 1 18.75 -43.35 -60.08
C PRO A 1 19.91 -42.35 -59.86
N THR A 2 20.87 -42.78 -59.04
CA THR A 2 22.31 -42.41 -59.01
C THR A 2 22.74 -40.94 -58.83
N THR A 3 23.30 -40.65 -57.65
CA THR A 3 24.34 -39.62 -57.36
C THR A 3 25.68 -39.98 -58.03
N PRO A 4 26.63 -39.04 -58.25
CA PRO A 4 27.76 -38.78 -57.31
C PRO A 4 28.27 -37.29 -57.27
N THR A 5 28.70 -36.71 -56.14
CA THR A 5 30.08 -36.60 -55.56
C THR A 5 30.86 -35.30 -55.90
N THR A 6 31.09 -34.48 -54.85
CA THR A 6 32.30 -33.73 -54.40
C THR A 6 33.26 -33.03 -55.38
N ALA A 7 33.52 -31.71 -55.19
CA ALA A 7 34.83 -31.13 -54.78
C ALA A 7 34.98 -29.59 -55.01
N ALA A 8 35.47 -28.93 -53.95
CA ALA A 8 36.36 -27.75 -53.83
C ALA A 8 36.57 -26.71 -54.96
N HIS A 9 36.40 -25.43 -54.60
CA HIS A 9 37.23 -24.28 -55.03
C HIS A 9 36.93 -23.10 -54.06
N VAL A 10 37.72 -22.83 -53.01
CA VAL A 10 38.85 -21.88 -52.92
C VAL A 10 38.69 -20.62 -53.79
N ASP A 11 38.27 -19.52 -53.17
CA ASP A 11 38.45 -18.16 -53.69
C ASP A 11 39.40 -17.37 -52.79
N SER A 12 40.28 -16.63 -53.44
CA SER A 12 41.36 -15.83 -52.86
C SER A 12 41.08 -14.33 -53.00
N SER A 13 41.66 -13.54 -52.08
CA SER A 13 41.95 -12.09 -52.18
C SER A 13 40.73 -11.13 -52.14
N SER A 14 40.73 -9.96 -51.47
CA SER A 14 41.78 -9.00 -51.13
C SER A 14 41.27 -7.97 -50.10
N SER A 15 42.16 -7.54 -49.17
CA SER A 15 42.34 -6.17 -48.60
C SER A 15 41.15 -5.47 -47.89
N SER A 16 41.23 -4.91 -46.67
CA SER A 16 42.33 -4.18 -46.01
C SER A 16 42.00 -3.96 -44.50
N GLN A 17 43.04 -4.05 -43.64
CA GLN A 17 43.45 -3.10 -42.56
C GLN A 17 42.37 -2.36 -41.72
N THR A 18 42.41 -2.27 -40.37
CA THR A 18 43.52 -2.10 -39.42
C THR A 18 43.13 -2.34 -37.94
N SER A 19 44.15 -2.71 -37.15
CA SER A 19 44.47 -2.27 -35.77
C SER A 19 43.58 -2.69 -34.57
N HIS A 20 44.08 -3.55 -33.69
CA HIS A 20 44.82 -3.12 -32.48
C HIS A 20 45.46 -4.34 -31.77
N LYS A 21 46.78 -4.25 -31.55
CA LYS A 21 47.63 -5.22 -30.85
C LYS A 21 47.50 -5.11 -29.32
N HIS A 22 47.50 -6.23 -28.62
CA HIS A 22 48.29 -6.40 -27.39
C HIS A 22 48.82 -7.84 -27.32
N GLU A 23 50.14 -7.96 -27.43
CA GLU A 23 50.91 -9.20 -27.39
C GLU A 23 51.07 -9.66 -25.94
N ALA A 24 50.73 -10.93 -25.69
CA ALA A 24 51.10 -11.65 -24.48
C ALA A 24 52.47 -12.31 -24.71
N HIS A 25 53.43 -12.02 -23.84
CA HIS A 25 54.71 -12.72 -23.78
C HIS A 25 54.84 -13.38 -22.41
N ASP A 26 54.80 -14.71 -22.42
CA ASP A 26 55.23 -15.57 -21.32
C ASP A 26 56.73 -15.84 -21.38
N ALA A 27 57.27 -16.18 -20.20
CA ALA A 27 58.57 -16.78 -19.89
C ALA A 27 59.75 -15.83 -19.56
N CYS A 28 60.09 -15.73 -18.25
CA CYS A 28 61.36 -16.21 -17.68
C CYS A 28 61.43 -15.89 -16.15
N LEU A 29 61.72 -16.89 -15.31
CA LEU A 29 62.29 -16.77 -13.94
C LEU A 29 63.75 -17.30 -14.01
N PRO A 30 64.68 -17.07 -13.04
CA PRO A 30 64.49 -16.65 -11.64
C PRO A 30 65.53 -15.63 -11.07
N HIS A 31 65.31 -15.08 -9.87
CA HIS A 31 66.18 -15.17 -8.68
C HIS A 31 65.91 -14.06 -7.62
N SER A 32 65.60 -14.52 -6.40
CA SER A 32 65.90 -13.97 -5.06
C SER A 32 65.68 -12.47 -4.76
N SER A 33 64.76 -12.18 -3.83
CA SER A 33 65.08 -11.51 -2.55
C SER A 33 63.86 -11.54 -1.62
N ARG A 34 64.11 -12.02 -0.39
CA ARG A 34 63.18 -12.09 0.74
C ARG A 34 62.63 -10.70 1.08
N HIS A 35 61.32 -10.58 1.29
CA HIS A 35 60.75 -9.72 2.33
C HIS A 35 59.41 -10.31 2.79
N SER A 36 59.38 -10.72 4.05
CA SER A 36 58.27 -11.36 4.74
C SER A 36 57.37 -10.29 5.35
N HIS A 37 56.14 -10.13 4.87
CA HIS A 37 55.08 -9.38 5.56
C HIS A 37 53.71 -10.05 5.35
N GLY A 38 53.31 -10.84 6.36
CA GLY A 38 51.94 -11.10 6.80
C GLY A 38 50.84 -11.33 5.76
N ASP A 39 50.71 -12.57 5.28
CA ASP A 39 49.47 -13.05 4.66
C ASP A 39 48.41 -13.29 5.74
N PHE A 40 47.60 -12.26 6.04
CA PHE A 40 46.32 -12.46 6.69
C PHE A 40 45.29 -12.87 5.62
N SER A 41 45.12 -14.18 5.45
CA SER A 41 44.13 -14.77 4.56
C SER A 41 42.74 -14.66 5.20
N TYR A 42 41.89 -13.76 4.69
CA TYR A 42 40.46 -13.78 5.00
C TYR A 42 39.81 -15.00 4.33
N PRO A 43 39.01 -15.82 5.03
CA PRO A 43 38.23 -16.86 4.38
C PRO A 43 37.17 -16.22 3.47
N PRO A 44 36.90 -16.76 2.27
CA PRO A 44 35.87 -16.26 1.37
C PRO A 44 34.49 -16.65 1.92
N GLY A 45 34.01 -15.88 2.91
CA GLY A 45 32.69 -16.04 3.53
C GLY A 45 31.87 -14.78 3.33
N GLY A 46 31.34 -14.56 2.12
CA GLY A 46 30.67 -13.29 1.80
C GLY A 46 29.42 -13.34 0.92
N ALA A 47 29.02 -14.50 0.38
CA ALA A 47 27.90 -14.56 -0.56
C ALA A 47 26.57 -15.06 0.05
N SER A 48 26.59 -15.68 1.24
CA SER A 48 25.42 -16.36 1.82
C SER A 48 24.68 -15.58 2.91
N HIS A 49 25.17 -14.41 3.34
CA HIS A 49 24.56 -13.63 4.43
C HIS A 49 23.81 -12.36 3.98
N LEU A 50 23.81 -12.04 2.68
CA LEU A 50 23.08 -10.88 2.13
C LEU A 50 21.61 -11.16 1.81
N SER A 51 21.20 -12.43 1.80
CA SER A 51 19.81 -12.82 1.53
C SER A 51 18.88 -12.74 2.74
N HIS A 52 19.42 -12.70 3.97
CA HIS A 52 18.59 -12.68 5.18
C HIS A 52 18.10 -11.28 5.58
N GLY A 53 18.77 -10.21 5.16
CA GLY A 53 18.35 -8.83 5.48
C GLY A 53 17.16 -8.33 4.63
N ALA A 54 17.11 -8.70 3.35
CA ALA A 54 16.09 -8.23 2.42
C ALA A 54 14.69 -8.83 2.69
N HIS A 55 14.63 -10.07 3.17
CA HIS A 55 13.35 -10.73 3.48
C HIS A 55 12.72 -10.19 4.78
N HIS A 56 13.52 -9.72 5.74
CA HIS A 56 12.97 -9.06 6.93
C HIS A 56 12.37 -7.69 6.56
N SER A 57 13.06 -6.85 5.79
CA SER A 57 12.55 -5.50 5.48
C SER A 57 11.26 -5.49 4.66
N SER A 58 11.06 -6.44 3.74
CA SER A 58 9.85 -6.51 2.92
C SER A 58 8.62 -6.95 3.72
N ASN A 59 8.80 -7.88 4.66
CA ASN A 59 7.72 -8.37 5.51
C ASN A 59 7.29 -7.33 6.54
N GLU A 60 8.24 -6.59 7.13
CA GLU A 60 7.92 -5.48 8.04
C GLU A 60 7.12 -4.37 7.33
N HIS A 61 7.49 -4.02 6.09
CA HIS A 61 6.77 -3.01 5.32
C HIS A 61 5.35 -3.45 4.93
N LEU A 62 5.18 -4.71 4.50
CA LEU A 62 3.85 -5.27 4.23
C LEU A 62 3.01 -5.37 5.52
N ALA A 63 3.61 -5.77 6.64
CA ALA A 63 2.92 -5.87 7.91
C ALA A 63 2.44 -4.49 8.40
N ALA A 64 3.25 -3.44 8.24
CA ALA A 64 2.84 -2.07 8.57
C ALA A 64 1.68 -1.59 7.70
N GLN A 65 1.71 -1.84 6.39
CA GLN A 65 0.62 -1.49 5.47
C GLN A 65 -0.66 -2.26 5.78
N LEU A 66 -0.55 -3.56 6.05
CA LEU A 66 -1.67 -4.40 6.48
C LEU A 66 -2.27 -3.90 7.80
N THR A 67 -1.42 -3.54 8.76
CA THR A 67 -1.85 -3.02 10.05
C THR A 67 -2.64 -1.73 9.87
N SER A 68 -2.16 -0.81 9.02
CA SER A 68 -2.91 0.41 8.69
C SER A 68 -4.24 0.09 8.01
N ILE A 69 -4.28 -0.80 7.03
CA ILE A 69 -5.54 -1.17 6.37
C ILE A 69 -6.53 -1.77 7.39
N PHE A 70 -6.06 -2.63 8.30
CA PHE A 70 -6.91 -3.20 9.34
C PHE A 70 -7.40 -2.17 10.36
N ILE A 71 -6.55 -1.21 10.77
CA ILE A 71 -6.96 -0.12 11.66
C ILE A 71 -7.99 0.77 10.97
N LEU A 72 -7.77 1.09 9.69
CA LEU A 72 -8.70 1.86 8.87
C LEU A 72 -10.04 1.14 8.73
N GLU A 73 -10.03 -0.15 8.41
CA GLU A 73 -11.24 -0.95 8.24
C GLU A 73 -11.98 -1.14 9.57
N PHE A 74 -11.27 -1.33 10.67
CA PHE A 74 -11.86 -1.35 12.01
C PHE A 74 -12.52 -0.01 12.35
N GLY A 75 -11.84 1.12 12.09
CA GLY A 75 -12.38 2.45 12.33
C GLY A 75 -13.65 2.71 11.52
N VAL A 76 -13.66 2.29 10.25
CA VAL A 76 -14.82 2.41 9.35
C VAL A 76 -15.98 1.52 9.82
N ILE A 77 -15.73 0.25 10.18
CA ILE A 77 -16.78 -0.66 10.72
C ILE A 77 -17.38 -0.07 11.99
N PHE A 78 -16.52 0.38 12.90
CA PHE A 78 -16.95 0.92 14.18
C PHE A 78 -17.78 2.19 14.03
N HIS A 79 -17.35 3.12 13.16
CA HIS A 79 -18.11 4.32 12.84
C HIS A 79 -19.44 4.00 12.16
N SER A 80 -19.44 3.02 11.25
CA SER A 80 -20.63 2.59 10.50
C SER A 80 -21.75 2.06 11.39
N ILE A 81 -21.44 1.50 12.57
CA ILE A 81 -22.45 1.05 13.54
C ILE A 81 -23.30 2.23 14.04
N PHE A 82 -22.66 3.33 14.40
CA PHE A 82 -23.37 4.52 14.90
C PHE A 82 -24.12 5.23 13.79
N ILE A 83 -23.51 5.33 12.60
CA ILE A 83 -24.15 5.83 11.39
C ILE A 83 -25.38 4.98 10.99
N GLY A 84 -25.31 3.66 11.15
CA GLY A 84 -26.43 2.75 10.93
C GLY A 84 -27.56 2.91 11.95
N LEU A 85 -27.21 3.15 13.22
CA LEU A 85 -28.19 3.43 14.28
C LEU A 85 -28.91 4.76 14.07
N THR A 86 -28.20 5.83 13.71
CA THR A 86 -28.81 7.13 13.42
C THR A 86 -29.74 7.06 12.22
N LEU A 87 -29.36 6.34 11.16
CA LEU A 87 -30.23 6.11 10.00
C LEU A 87 -31.48 5.29 10.37
N ALA A 88 -31.36 4.30 11.26
CA ALA A 88 -32.48 3.47 11.71
C ALA A 88 -33.54 4.24 12.52
N VAL A 89 -33.17 5.38 13.12
CA VAL A 89 -34.09 6.24 13.90
C VAL A 89 -34.46 7.56 13.20
N ALA A 90 -33.97 7.79 11.98
CA ALA A 90 -34.07 9.04 11.23
C ALA A 90 -35.50 9.51 10.90
N GLY A 91 -36.50 8.63 10.93
CA GLY A 91 -37.90 8.98 10.68
C GLY A 91 -38.10 9.69 9.33
N GLU A 92 -38.56 10.94 9.37
CA GLU A 92 -38.88 11.77 8.20
C GLU A 92 -37.63 12.21 7.41
N GLU A 93 -36.49 12.37 8.10
CA GLU A 93 -35.21 12.77 7.51
C GLU A 93 -34.45 11.61 6.86
N PHE A 94 -35.01 10.39 6.90
CA PHE A 94 -34.37 9.19 6.38
C PHE A 94 -33.90 9.34 4.93
N VAL A 95 -34.71 9.94 4.06
CA VAL A 95 -34.37 10.07 2.63
C VAL A 95 -33.16 10.97 2.45
N VAL A 96 -33.09 12.09 3.17
CA VAL A 96 -31.97 13.04 3.09
C VAL A 96 -30.71 12.40 3.67
N LEU A 97 -30.81 11.84 4.88
CA LEU A 97 -29.70 11.17 5.56
C LEU A 97 -29.16 9.99 4.75
N TYR A 98 -30.03 9.19 4.14
CA TYR A 98 -29.63 8.08 3.28
C TYR A 98 -28.84 8.55 2.05
N ILE A 99 -29.32 9.59 1.35
CA ILE A 99 -28.61 10.14 0.19
C ILE A 99 -27.22 10.65 0.60
N VAL A 100 -27.13 11.42 1.69
CA VAL A 100 -25.86 11.94 2.20
C VAL A 100 -24.91 10.80 2.57
N LEU A 101 -25.42 9.76 3.22
CA LEU A 101 -24.66 8.59 3.66
C LEU A 101 -24.14 7.76 2.48
N VAL A 102 -24.91 7.62 1.39
CA VAL A 102 -24.42 6.97 0.16
C VAL A 102 -23.19 7.70 -0.40
N PHE A 103 -23.22 9.04 -0.45
CA PHE A 103 -22.06 9.81 -0.90
C PHE A 103 -20.89 9.72 0.08
N HIS A 104 -21.15 9.84 1.38
CA HIS A 104 -20.14 9.69 2.43
C HIS A 104 -19.42 8.33 2.31
N GLN A 105 -20.20 7.25 2.26
CA GLN A 105 -19.70 5.88 2.12
C GLN A 105 -18.92 5.73 0.81
N THR A 106 -19.38 6.33 -0.30
CA THR A 106 -18.62 6.27 -1.56
C THR A 106 -17.23 6.88 -1.44
N PHE A 107 -17.08 8.01 -0.73
CA PHE A 107 -15.78 8.66 -0.55
C PHE A 107 -14.87 7.89 0.41
N GLU A 108 -15.41 7.34 1.49
CA GLU A 108 -14.65 6.45 2.38
C GLU A 108 -14.17 5.19 1.65
N GLY A 109 -15.04 4.58 0.84
CA GLY A 109 -14.74 3.38 0.05
C GLY A 109 -13.73 3.63 -1.05
N LEU A 110 -13.73 4.82 -1.67
CA LEU A 110 -12.71 5.22 -2.64
C LEU A 110 -11.34 5.39 -1.97
N GLY A 111 -11.30 5.96 -0.76
CA GLY A 111 -10.09 6.05 0.06
C GLY A 111 -9.51 4.67 0.38
N LEU A 112 -10.33 3.77 0.93
CA LEU A 112 -9.95 2.38 1.22
C LEU A 112 -9.51 1.64 -0.06
N GLY A 113 -10.27 1.77 -1.14
CA GLY A 113 -9.97 1.13 -2.43
C GLY A 113 -8.63 1.59 -3.01
N SER A 114 -8.29 2.88 -2.89
CA SER A 114 -6.99 3.40 -3.34
C SER A 114 -5.82 2.80 -2.54
N ARG A 115 -5.98 2.57 -1.23
CA ARG A 115 -4.99 1.90 -0.38
C ARG A 115 -4.84 0.43 -0.74
N LEU A 116 -5.94 -0.28 -0.93
CA LEU A 116 -5.92 -1.68 -1.38
C LEU A 116 -5.25 -1.83 -2.75
N ALA A 117 -5.49 -0.91 -3.68
CA ALA A 117 -4.93 -0.95 -5.03
C ALA A 117 -3.43 -0.65 -5.09
N THR A 118 -2.91 0.18 -4.18
CA THR A 118 -1.50 0.59 -4.14
C THR A 118 -0.62 -0.28 -3.23
N THR A 119 -1.22 -1.18 -2.46
CA THR A 119 -0.50 -2.10 -1.58
C THR A 119 0.18 -3.22 -2.39
N PRO A 120 1.51 -3.45 -2.26
CA PRO A 120 2.22 -4.54 -2.91
C PRO A 120 1.86 -5.90 -2.28
N TRP A 121 0.80 -6.52 -2.79
CA TRP A 121 0.35 -7.84 -2.35
C TRP A 121 1.31 -8.96 -2.80
N PRO A 122 1.76 -9.85 -1.90
CA PRO A 122 2.52 -11.03 -2.31
C PRO A 122 1.62 -11.97 -3.11
N ALA A 123 2.20 -12.71 -4.07
CA ALA A 123 1.46 -13.57 -5.00
C ALA A 123 0.54 -14.60 -4.32
N SER A 124 0.86 -15.02 -3.10
CA SER A 124 0.04 -15.94 -2.29
C SER A 124 -1.19 -15.31 -1.64
N LYS A 125 -1.27 -13.97 -1.54
CA LYS A 125 -2.34 -13.22 -0.86
C LYS A 125 -3.10 -12.26 -1.77
N GLY A 126 -3.06 -12.46 -3.09
CA GLY A 126 -3.81 -11.63 -4.05
C GLY A 126 -5.34 -11.63 -3.87
N TRP A 127 -5.88 -12.59 -3.11
CA TRP A 127 -7.31 -12.64 -2.74
C TRP A 127 -7.68 -11.71 -1.58
N LEU A 128 -6.71 -11.29 -0.76
CA LEU A 128 -6.97 -10.49 0.44
C LEU A 128 -7.62 -9.12 0.14
N PRO A 129 -7.18 -8.32 -0.87
CA PRO A 129 -7.85 -7.05 -1.16
C PRO A 129 -9.32 -7.22 -1.57
N TRP A 130 -9.68 -8.33 -2.22
CA TRP A 130 -11.09 -8.62 -2.55
C TRP A 130 -11.91 -8.93 -1.30
N VAL A 131 -11.32 -9.63 -0.34
CA VAL A 131 -12.00 -9.95 0.93
C VAL A 131 -12.15 -8.71 1.80
N LEU A 132 -11.14 -7.85 1.89
CA LEU A 132 -11.22 -6.57 2.61
C LEU A 132 -12.25 -5.64 1.93
N GLY A 133 -12.27 -5.56 0.59
CA GLY A 133 -13.30 -4.82 -0.13
C GLY A 133 -14.72 -5.36 0.10
N ALA A 134 -14.90 -6.68 0.17
CA ALA A 134 -16.18 -7.29 0.48
C ALA A 134 -16.60 -7.08 1.93
N LEU A 135 -15.66 -7.14 2.87
CA LEU A 135 -15.90 -6.89 4.29
C LEU A 135 -16.35 -5.45 4.51
N TYR A 136 -15.68 -4.48 3.87
CA TYR A 136 -16.15 -3.10 3.79
C TYR A 136 -17.59 -2.98 3.25
N GLY A 137 -17.90 -3.61 2.12
CA GLY A 137 -19.23 -3.54 1.50
C GLY A 137 -20.36 -4.17 2.33
N ILE A 138 -20.05 -5.21 3.12
CA ILE A 138 -21.01 -5.88 4.00
C ILE A 138 -21.12 -5.17 5.37
N SER A 139 -20.11 -4.40 5.78
CA SER A 139 -20.10 -3.73 7.08
C SER A 139 -21.29 -2.80 7.28
N THR A 140 -21.65 -1.98 6.29
CA THR A 140 -22.76 -1.03 6.34
C THR A 140 -24.14 -1.72 6.51
N PRO A 141 -24.54 -2.71 5.68
CA PRO A 141 -25.82 -3.39 5.88
C PRO A 141 -25.88 -4.19 7.19
N VAL A 142 -24.77 -4.78 7.63
CA VAL A 142 -24.70 -5.43 8.96
C VAL A 142 -24.90 -4.41 10.07
N SER A 143 -24.26 -3.25 9.97
CA SER A 143 -24.39 -2.16 10.94
C SER A 143 -25.82 -1.63 11.05
N ILE A 144 -26.51 -1.45 9.91
CA ILE A 144 -27.92 -1.05 9.88
C ILE A 144 -28.80 -2.14 10.51
N ALA A 145 -28.56 -3.42 10.20
CA ALA A 145 -29.31 -4.53 10.78
C ALA A 145 -29.15 -4.61 12.31
N VAL A 146 -27.93 -4.40 12.81
CA VAL A 146 -27.64 -4.31 14.24
C VAL A 146 -28.30 -3.08 14.86
N GLY A 147 -28.22 -1.91 14.22
CA GLY A 147 -28.88 -0.68 14.68
C GLY A 147 -30.40 -0.84 14.82
N LEU A 148 -31.04 -1.51 13.87
CA LEU A 148 -32.46 -1.87 13.93
C LEU A 148 -32.74 -2.85 15.09
N GLY A 149 -31.91 -3.88 15.28
CA GLY A 149 -32.09 -4.85 16.37
C GLY A 149 -31.92 -4.27 17.78
N ILE A 150 -30.97 -3.34 17.95
CA ILE A 150 -30.74 -2.62 19.21
C ILE A 150 -31.93 -1.71 19.53
N ARG A 151 -32.47 -1.02 18.52
CA ARG A 151 -33.66 -0.17 18.68
C ARG A 151 -34.89 -0.94 19.19
N GLU A 152 -35.09 -2.17 18.74
CA GLU A 152 -36.24 -2.99 19.15
C GLU A 152 -36.08 -3.64 20.54
N THR A 153 -34.85 -3.75 21.06
CA THR A 153 -34.55 -4.47 22.31
C THR A 153 -34.24 -3.57 23.50
N LEU A 154 -33.78 -2.34 23.26
CA LEU A 154 -33.52 -1.34 24.28
C LEU A 154 -34.57 -0.24 24.19
N SER A 155 -35.38 -0.10 25.24
CA SER A 155 -36.20 1.09 25.47
C SER A 155 -35.30 2.34 25.42
N THR A 156 -35.34 3.05 24.30
CA THR A 156 -34.37 4.08 23.84
C THR A 156 -34.42 5.38 24.62
N ASP A 157 -34.92 5.37 25.86
CA ASP A 157 -35.34 6.53 26.63
C ASP A 157 -34.56 6.67 27.95
N GLY A 158 -33.22 6.67 27.86
CA GLY A 158 -32.35 6.71 29.03
C GLY A 158 -31.09 7.54 28.85
N TYR A 159 -30.77 8.36 29.87
CA TYR A 159 -29.51 9.11 29.98
C TYR A 159 -28.26 8.22 29.78
N ALA A 160 -28.33 6.96 30.23
CA ALA A 160 -27.26 5.98 30.06
C ALA A 160 -26.98 5.66 28.58
N MET A 161 -28.01 5.61 27.72
CA MET A 161 -27.84 5.34 26.28
C MET A 161 -27.18 6.51 25.56
N LEU A 162 -27.58 7.75 25.88
CA LEU A 162 -26.93 8.95 25.36
C LEU A 162 -25.45 9.00 25.79
N LEU A 163 -25.15 8.66 27.04
CA LEU A 163 -23.77 8.61 27.54
C LEU A 163 -22.93 7.58 26.79
N VAL A 164 -23.45 6.37 26.61
CA VAL A 164 -22.77 5.28 25.90
C VAL A 164 -22.54 5.64 24.43
N ASN A 165 -23.56 6.18 23.75
CA ASN A 165 -23.42 6.66 22.38
C ASN A 165 -22.36 7.77 22.26
N GLY A 166 -22.37 8.76 23.16
CA GLY A 166 -21.39 9.85 23.14
C GLY A 166 -19.95 9.37 23.40
N ILE A 167 -19.75 8.42 24.33
CA ILE A 167 -18.43 7.84 24.59
C ILE A 167 -17.93 7.10 23.35
N PHE A 168 -18.75 6.20 22.79
CA PHE A 168 -18.32 5.44 21.63
C PHE A 168 -18.14 6.31 20.38
N ASP A 169 -18.98 7.33 20.18
CA ASP A 169 -18.80 8.29 19.08
C ASP A 169 -17.48 9.07 19.23
N SER A 170 -17.10 9.48 20.45
CA SER A 170 -15.81 10.13 20.70
C SER A 170 -14.61 9.22 20.40
N ILE A 171 -14.72 7.93 20.72
CA ILE A 171 -13.69 6.93 20.41
C ILE A 171 -13.62 6.73 18.89
N SER A 172 -14.77 6.64 18.22
CA SER A 172 -14.87 6.52 16.77
C SER A 172 -14.20 7.71 16.09
N ALA A 173 -14.54 8.93 16.50
CA ALA A 173 -13.96 10.16 15.98
C ALA A 173 -12.44 10.20 16.19
N GLY A 174 -11.95 9.79 17.37
CA GLY A 174 -10.52 9.72 17.67
C GLY A 174 -9.77 8.76 16.74
N ILE A 175 -10.31 7.56 16.53
CA ILE A 175 -9.72 6.57 15.62
C ILE A 175 -9.73 7.11 14.19
N LEU A 176 -10.86 7.64 13.70
CA LEU A 176 -10.95 8.17 12.33
C LEU A 176 -10.02 9.37 12.10
N ILE A 177 -9.84 10.25 13.08
CA ILE A 177 -8.87 11.34 13.02
C ILE A 177 -7.44 10.79 12.96
N TYR A 178 -7.11 9.78 13.77
CA TYR A 178 -5.81 9.13 13.72
C TYR A 178 -5.56 8.50 12.34
N THR A 179 -6.52 7.72 11.85
CA THR A 179 -6.40 7.06 10.54
C THR A 179 -6.31 8.09 9.41
N GLY A 180 -7.12 9.15 9.45
CA GLY A 180 -7.09 10.22 8.43
C GLY A 180 -5.78 11.01 8.42
N LEU A 181 -5.28 11.42 9.59
CA LEU A 181 -4.09 12.28 9.69
C LEU A 181 -2.77 11.50 9.67
N VAL A 182 -2.69 10.42 10.43
CA VAL A 182 -1.44 9.66 10.63
C VAL A 182 -1.30 8.59 9.55
N GLU A 183 -2.33 7.79 9.32
CA GLU A 183 -2.21 6.67 8.38
C GLU A 183 -2.40 7.09 6.92
N LEU A 184 -3.37 7.97 6.64
CA LEU A 184 -3.65 8.40 5.28
C LEU A 184 -2.79 9.62 4.88
N MET A 185 -2.83 10.71 5.63
CA MET A 185 -2.13 11.94 5.24
C MET A 185 -0.62 11.85 5.46
N ALA A 186 -0.13 11.46 6.64
CA ALA A 186 1.31 11.43 6.90
C ALA A 186 2.01 10.37 6.03
N HIS A 187 1.39 9.21 5.78
CA HIS A 187 1.99 8.23 4.89
C HIS A 187 2.05 8.68 3.43
N GLU A 188 1.02 9.37 2.95
CA GLU A 188 1.05 9.95 1.61
C GLU A 188 2.13 11.04 1.55
N PHE A 189 2.06 12.10 2.34
CA PHE A 189 2.93 13.28 2.21
C PHE A 189 4.34 13.14 2.78
N MET A 190 4.53 12.38 3.85
CA MET A 190 5.79 12.31 4.59
C MET A 190 6.66 11.10 4.20
N PHE A 191 6.03 9.96 3.89
CA PHE A 191 6.75 8.71 3.63
C PHE A 191 6.88 8.36 2.14
N ASN A 192 6.11 8.99 1.26
CA ASN A 192 6.26 8.78 -0.17
C ASN A 192 7.50 9.49 -0.74
N GLN A 193 8.51 8.73 -1.14
CA GLN A 193 9.77 9.24 -1.71
C GLN A 193 9.53 10.04 -3.00
N GLU A 194 8.53 9.65 -3.80
CA GLU A 194 8.15 10.33 -5.04
C GLU A 194 7.63 11.75 -4.79
N MET A 195 6.79 11.94 -3.75
CA MET A 195 6.30 13.28 -3.39
C MET A 195 7.38 14.16 -2.76
N ARG A 196 8.30 13.56 -1.98
CA ARG A 196 9.43 14.30 -1.38
C ARG A 196 10.44 14.80 -2.42
N ARG A 197 10.55 14.11 -3.56
CA ARG A 197 11.40 14.48 -4.72
C ARG A 197 10.65 15.36 -5.73
N SER A 198 9.33 15.44 -5.65
CA SER A 198 8.47 16.14 -6.60
C SER A 198 8.51 17.66 -6.45
N ARG A 199 8.10 18.37 -7.51
CA ARG A 199 7.95 19.83 -7.49
C ARG A 199 6.91 20.22 -6.43
N ILE A 200 7.18 21.28 -5.67
CA ILE A 200 6.28 21.83 -4.64
C ILE A 200 4.86 22.07 -5.19
N SER A 201 4.71 22.44 -6.47
CA SER A 201 3.42 22.62 -7.12
C SER A 201 2.54 21.36 -7.12
N VAL A 202 3.15 20.17 -7.24
CA VAL A 202 2.43 18.88 -7.22
C VAL A 202 1.96 18.57 -5.80
N VAL A 203 2.82 18.79 -4.81
CA VAL A 203 2.48 18.60 -3.39
C VAL A 203 1.35 19.56 -2.97
N LEU A 204 1.44 20.83 -3.38
CA LEU A 204 0.38 21.81 -3.14
C LEU A 204 -0.93 21.45 -3.84
N GLY A 205 -0.85 20.90 -5.06
CA GLY A 205 -2.01 20.41 -5.80
C GLY A 205 -2.68 19.21 -5.11
N ALA A 206 -1.90 18.24 -4.63
CA ALA A 206 -2.38 17.09 -3.88
C ALA A 206 -3.00 17.51 -2.54
N PHE A 207 -2.36 18.44 -1.81
CA PHE A 207 -2.92 19.00 -0.59
C PHE A 207 -4.22 19.77 -0.87
N GLY A 208 -4.27 20.57 -1.94
CA GLY A 208 -5.50 21.26 -2.37
C GLY A 208 -6.64 20.30 -2.70
N CYS A 209 -6.34 19.18 -3.38
CA CYS A 209 -7.30 18.12 -3.66
C CYS A 209 -7.82 17.46 -2.37
N MET A 210 -6.94 17.20 -1.40
CA MET A 210 -7.32 16.66 -0.09
C MET A 210 -8.23 17.64 0.68
N VAL A 211 -7.89 18.92 0.75
CA VAL A 211 -8.72 19.95 1.40
C VAL A 211 -10.07 20.08 0.69
N LEU A 212 -10.11 19.98 -0.64
CA LEU A 212 -11.36 19.96 -1.40
C LEU A 212 -12.22 18.74 -1.05
N GLY A 213 -11.62 17.56 -0.93
CA GLY A 213 -12.31 16.34 -0.49
C GLY A 213 -12.87 16.49 0.93
N ALA A 214 -12.07 17.00 1.87
CA ALA A 214 -12.53 17.30 3.24
C ALA A 214 -13.66 18.33 3.26
N GLY A 215 -13.58 19.37 2.43
CA GLY A 215 -14.63 20.38 2.28
C GLY A 215 -15.93 19.80 1.70
N LEU A 216 -15.83 18.87 0.75
CA LEU A 216 -16.98 18.18 0.20
C LEU A 216 -17.65 17.28 1.26
N MET A 217 -16.86 16.52 2.03
CA MET A 217 -17.38 15.73 3.16
C MET A 217 -18.01 16.60 4.24
N ALA A 218 -17.45 17.78 4.52
CA ALA A 218 -18.04 18.75 5.46
C ALA A 218 -19.37 19.33 4.92
N LEU A 219 -19.47 19.57 3.61
CA LEU A 219 -20.72 20.05 2.99
C LEU A 219 -21.83 19.00 3.06
N LEU A 220 -21.49 17.73 2.85
CA LEU A 220 -22.38 16.60 3.07
C LEU A 220 -22.86 16.55 4.53
N GLY A 221 -21.94 16.68 5.50
CA GLY A 221 -22.29 16.72 6.92
C GLY A 221 -23.15 17.92 7.33
N LYS A 222 -23.12 19.02 6.58
CA LYS A 222 -23.99 20.20 6.79
C LYS A 222 -25.38 20.04 6.16
N TRP A 223 -25.59 18.99 5.36
CA TRP A 223 -26.85 18.66 4.69
C TRP A 223 -27.51 17.40 5.24
N ALA A 224 -26.75 16.54 5.94
CA ALA A 224 -27.27 15.59 6.90
C ALA A 224 -27.82 16.31 8.13
#